data_AF-A0A9E0NX18-F1
#
_entry.id   AF-A0A9E0NX18-F1
#
_cell.length_a   1.000
_cell.length_b   1.000
_cell.length_c   1.000
_cell.angle_alpha   90.00
_cell.angle_beta   90.00
_cell.angle_gamma   90.00
#
_symmetry.space_group_name_H-M   'P 1'
#
loop_
_entity.id
_entity.type
_entity.pdbx_description
1 polymer ?
#
loop_
_entity_poly.entity_id
_entity_poly.type
_entity_poly.pdbx_seq_one_letter_code
_entity_poly.pdbx_strand_id
1 'polypeptide(L)'
;VKSSNATEIRRLKNELASLRKVMISYINQIDSLNRLTAQQKQVIAEVTQKYNDASRQISNLSEEKSQLNKKVTLAAQLDATNIWVEPKNKRDKRAKKVKDVVKFNIGFTIVKNITAEAGERTLYIRITKPDNDVLTKSSSNTFTYENRTLNYSIKKYIEYNGEEQQIVVYWNVEEFLYAGNYRVDIFADGTLIGSQRFALE
;
A
#
# COMPACT_ATOMS: atom_id res chain seq x y z
N VAL A 1 -53.72 -50.29 -68.97
CA VAL A 1 -54.03 -49.85 -67.58
C VAL A 1 -53.25 -50.65 -66.52
N LYS A 2 -53.23 -51.99 -66.55
CA LYS A 2 -52.53 -52.80 -65.52
C LYS A 2 -50.99 -52.62 -65.43
N SER A 3 -50.27 -52.45 -66.54
CA SER A 3 -48.81 -52.26 -66.51
C SER A 3 -48.39 -50.87 -65.99
N SER A 4 -49.15 -49.82 -66.33
CA SER A 4 -48.92 -48.45 -65.84
C SER A 4 -48.99 -48.35 -64.31
N ASN A 5 -49.98 -49.04 -63.70
CA ASN A 5 -50.12 -49.09 -62.25
C ASN A 5 -48.97 -49.85 -61.57
N ALA A 6 -48.46 -50.92 -62.19
CA ALA A 6 -47.32 -51.68 -61.66
C ALA A 6 -46.02 -50.86 -61.68
N THR A 7 -45.79 -50.07 -62.73
CA THR A 7 -44.64 -49.17 -62.84
C THR A 7 -44.71 -48.05 -61.80
N GLU A 8 -45.89 -47.45 -61.60
CA GLU A 8 -46.10 -46.40 -60.60
C GLU A 8 -45.92 -46.92 -59.17
N ILE A 9 -46.44 -48.11 -58.86
CA ILE A 9 -46.22 -48.78 -57.56
C ILE A 9 -44.73 -49.02 -57.31
N ARG A 10 -43.97 -49.42 -58.33
CA ARG A 10 -42.52 -49.64 -58.22
C ARG A 10 -41.77 -48.32 -58.01
N ARG A 11 -42.16 -47.24 -58.70
CA ARG A 11 -41.61 -45.89 -58.51
C ARG A 11 -41.83 -45.40 -57.08
N LEU A 12 -43.07 -45.48 -56.59
CA LEU A 12 -43.45 -45.10 -55.22
C LEU A 12 -42.72 -45.95 -54.17
N LYS A 13 -42.53 -47.26 -54.40
CA LYS A 13 -41.72 -48.12 -53.51
C LYS A 13 -40.26 -47.67 -53.45
N ASN A 14 -39.68 -47.24 -54.56
CA ASN A 14 -38.30 -46.74 -54.61
C ASN A 14 -38.17 -45.38 -53.93
N GLU A 15 -39.13 -44.46 -54.14
CA GLU A 15 -39.18 -43.18 -53.42
C GLU A 15 -39.33 -43.38 -51.91
N LEU A 16 -40.19 -44.30 -51.47
CA LEU A 16 -40.35 -44.64 -50.05
C LEU A 16 -39.06 -45.22 -49.45
N ALA A 17 -38.34 -46.05 -50.20
CA ALA A 17 -37.06 -46.60 -49.76
C ALA A 17 -35.98 -45.51 -49.62
N SER A 18 -35.92 -44.57 -50.56
CA SER A 18 -35.03 -43.40 -50.49
C SER A 18 -35.39 -42.49 -49.31
N LEU A 19 -36.68 -42.22 -49.10
CA LEU A 19 -37.16 -41.42 -47.98
C LEU A 19 -36.79 -42.06 -46.63
N ARG A 20 -36.93 -43.39 -46.52
CA ARG A 20 -36.49 -44.15 -45.33
C ARG A 20 -34.99 -44.01 -45.07
N LYS A 21 -34.15 -44.09 -46.11
CA LYS A 21 -32.70 -43.89 -45.97
C LYS A 21 -32.35 -42.48 -45.45
N VAL A 22 -33.02 -41.45 -45.99
CA VAL A 22 -32.83 -40.06 -45.53
C VAL A 22 -33.29 -39.89 -44.08
N MET A 23 -34.42 -40.49 -43.71
CA MET A 23 -34.95 -40.42 -42.35
C MET A 23 -34.01 -41.10 -41.33
N ILE A 24 -33.43 -42.25 -41.67
CA ILE A 24 -32.40 -42.92 -40.84
C ILE A 24 -31.15 -42.03 -40.69
N SER A 25 -30.71 -41.37 -41.78
CA SER A 25 -29.60 -40.42 -41.72
C SER A 25 -29.89 -39.25 -40.77
N TYR A 26 -31.11 -38.69 -40.81
CA TYR A 26 -31.50 -37.61 -39.89
C TYR A 26 -31.59 -38.07 -38.43
N ILE A 27 -32.07 -39.28 -38.16
CA ILE A 27 -32.07 -39.84 -36.80
C ILE A 27 -30.62 -39.92 -36.26
N ASN A 28 -29.69 -40.44 -37.07
CA ASN A 28 -28.28 -40.52 -36.68
C ASN A 28 -27.66 -39.13 -36.43
N GLN A 29 -28.03 -38.12 -37.22
CA GLN A 29 -27.57 -36.74 -37.03
C GLN A 29 -28.15 -36.12 -35.74
N ILE A 30 -29.44 -36.33 -35.44
CA ILE A 30 -30.08 -35.86 -34.21
C ILE A 30 -29.41 -36.50 -32.99
N ASP A 31 -29.13 -37.80 -33.03
CA ASP A 31 -28.44 -38.50 -31.95
C ASP A 31 -27.03 -37.94 -31.72
N SER A 32 -26.29 -37.68 -32.80
CA SER A 32 -24.96 -37.05 -32.74
C SER A 32 -25.03 -35.63 -32.13
N LEU A 33 -26.00 -34.83 -32.58
CA LEU A 33 -26.24 -33.48 -32.04
C LEU A 33 -26.61 -33.52 -30.55
N ASN A 34 -27.51 -34.42 -30.15
CA ASN A 34 -27.90 -34.59 -28.75
C ASN A 34 -26.71 -34.98 -27.86
N ARG A 35 -25.85 -35.89 -28.32
CA ARG A 35 -24.61 -36.25 -27.62
C ARG A 35 -23.66 -35.06 -27.48
N LEU A 36 -23.46 -34.30 -28.56
CA LEU A 36 -22.62 -33.10 -28.54
C LEU A 36 -23.19 -32.03 -27.60
N THR A 37 -24.50 -31.79 -27.62
CA THR A 37 -25.16 -30.85 -26.72
C THR A 37 -25.02 -31.28 -25.25
N ALA A 38 -25.14 -32.58 -24.95
CA ALA A 38 -24.92 -33.09 -23.60
C ALA A 38 -23.47 -32.88 -23.13
N GLN A 39 -22.49 -33.17 -23.98
CA GLN A 39 -21.07 -32.94 -23.70
C GLN A 39 -20.78 -31.45 -23.50
N GLN A 40 -21.31 -30.57 -24.35
CA GLN A 40 -21.14 -29.12 -24.22
C GLN A 40 -21.70 -28.59 -22.90
N LYS A 41 -22.88 -29.06 -22.47
CA LYS A 41 -23.45 -28.70 -21.17
C LYS A 41 -22.55 -29.11 -20.01
N GLN A 42 -21.95 -30.29 -20.08
CA GLN A 42 -21.01 -30.77 -19.06
C GLN A 42 -19.74 -29.92 -19.02
N VAL A 43 -19.14 -29.62 -20.19
CA VAL A 43 -17.95 -28.76 -20.28
C VAL A 43 -18.24 -27.34 -19.77
N ILE A 44 -19.39 -26.76 -20.12
CA ILE A 44 -19.80 -25.43 -19.62
C ILE A 44 -19.94 -25.46 -18.11
N ALA A 45 -20.57 -26.49 -17.53
CA ALA A 45 -20.71 -26.63 -16.09
C ALA A 45 -19.34 -26.71 -15.40
N GLU A 46 -18.43 -27.54 -15.93
CA GLU A 46 -17.08 -27.69 -15.38
C GLU A 46 -16.25 -26.41 -15.48
N VAL A 47 -16.26 -25.74 -16.65
CA VAL A 47 -15.54 -24.48 -16.86
C VAL A 47 -16.12 -23.38 -15.97
N THR A 48 -17.43 -23.31 -15.82
CA THR A 48 -18.09 -22.34 -14.93
C THR A 48 -17.70 -22.57 -13.48
N GLN A 49 -17.65 -23.83 -13.04
CA GLN A 49 -17.20 -24.18 -11.69
C GLN A 49 -15.74 -23.79 -11.47
N LYS A 50 -14.83 -24.20 -12.36
CA LYS A 50 -13.40 -23.84 -12.30
C LYS A 50 -13.18 -22.32 -12.29
N TYR A 51 -13.94 -21.59 -13.10
CA TYR A 51 -13.90 -20.13 -13.14
C TYR A 51 -14.32 -19.52 -11.80
N ASN A 52 -15.43 -19.98 -11.22
CA ASN A 52 -15.93 -19.48 -9.93
C ASN A 52 -14.94 -19.78 -8.79
N ASP A 53 -14.37 -20.98 -8.77
CA ASP A 53 -13.38 -21.38 -7.76
C ASP A 53 -12.10 -20.53 -7.88
N ALA A 54 -11.59 -20.34 -9.10
CA ALA A 54 -10.44 -19.49 -9.37
C ALA A 54 -10.72 -18.01 -8.99
N SER A 55 -11.91 -17.51 -9.31
CA SER A 55 -12.32 -16.14 -8.95
C SER A 55 -12.34 -15.94 -7.44
N ARG A 56 -12.90 -16.89 -6.68
CA ARG A 56 -12.87 -16.86 -5.21
C ARG A 56 -11.45 -16.91 -4.66
N GLN A 57 -10.59 -17.76 -5.21
CA GLN A 57 -9.20 -17.84 -4.79
C GLN A 57 -8.45 -16.52 -5.03
N ILE A 58 -8.67 -15.88 -6.18
CA ILE A 58 -8.08 -14.57 -6.50
C ILE A 58 -8.56 -13.51 -5.49
N SER A 59 -9.85 -13.46 -5.16
CA SER A 59 -10.38 -12.53 -4.17
C SER A 59 -9.72 -12.74 -2.80
N ASN A 60 -9.64 -13.99 -2.33
CA ASN A 60 -9.02 -14.31 -1.04
C ASN A 60 -7.53 -13.94 -1.01
N LEU A 61 -6.76 -14.32 -2.04
CA LEU A 61 -5.33 -13.99 -2.14
C LEU A 61 -5.10 -12.49 -2.22
N SER A 62 -5.98 -11.75 -2.92
CA SER A 62 -5.90 -10.29 -2.98
C SER A 62 -6.14 -9.65 -1.61
N GLU A 63 -7.10 -10.17 -0.85
CA GLU A 63 -7.38 -9.70 0.50
C GLU A 63 -6.22 -10.00 1.46
N GLU A 64 -5.71 -11.23 1.45
CA GLU A 64 -4.57 -11.65 2.26
C GLU A 64 -3.32 -10.81 1.94
N LYS A 65 -3.02 -10.61 0.65
CA LYS A 65 -1.92 -9.74 0.20
C LYS A 65 -2.10 -8.30 0.69
N SER A 66 -3.31 -7.76 0.66
CA SER A 66 -3.62 -6.43 1.16
C SER A 66 -3.37 -6.32 2.67
N GLN A 67 -3.82 -7.31 3.44
CA GLN A 67 -3.59 -7.36 4.88
C GLN A 67 -2.10 -7.50 5.22
N LEU A 68 -1.38 -8.37 4.51
CA LEU A 68 0.05 -8.58 4.70
C LEU A 68 0.83 -7.30 4.38
N ASN A 69 0.52 -6.63 3.26
CA ASN A 69 1.15 -5.36 2.91
C ASN A 69 0.96 -4.30 4.00
N LYS A 70 -0.25 -4.16 4.55
CA LYS A 70 -0.50 -3.23 5.66
C LYS A 70 0.35 -3.56 6.90
N LYS A 71 0.45 -4.85 7.24
CA LYS A 71 1.27 -5.31 8.38
C LYS A 71 2.75 -5.03 8.17
N VAL A 72 3.26 -5.29 6.96
CA VAL A 72 4.66 -5.01 6.60
C VAL A 72 4.94 -3.51 6.63
N THR A 73 4.05 -2.68 6.07
CA THR A 73 4.20 -1.21 6.12
C THR A 73 4.29 -0.69 7.55
N LEU A 74 3.43 -1.17 8.45
CA LEU A 74 3.49 -0.79 9.87
C LEU A 74 4.78 -1.27 10.54
N ALA A 75 5.18 -2.52 10.30
CA ALA A 75 6.40 -3.09 10.88
C ALA A 75 7.68 -2.45 10.34
N ALA A 76 7.65 -1.88 9.13
CA ALA A 76 8.77 -1.18 8.50
C ALA A 76 8.89 0.30 8.91
N GLN A 77 7.99 0.83 9.73
CA GLN A 77 8.09 2.21 10.23
C GLN A 77 9.30 2.35 11.15
N LEU A 78 10.04 3.45 10.97
CA LEU A 78 11.12 3.82 11.88
C LEU A 78 10.53 4.36 13.17
N ASP A 79 11.18 4.07 14.30
CA ASP A 79 10.86 4.65 15.59
C ASP A 79 12.08 5.38 16.14
N ALA A 80 11.85 6.58 16.69
CA ALA A 80 12.85 7.39 17.37
C ALA A 80 12.59 7.37 18.88
N THR A 81 13.56 6.87 19.64
CA THR A 81 13.52 6.78 21.11
C THR A 81 14.68 7.56 21.74
N ASN A 82 14.73 7.60 23.07
CA ASN A 82 15.77 8.32 23.84
C ASN A 82 15.93 9.77 23.40
N ILE A 83 14.81 10.44 23.11
CA ILE A 83 14.79 11.81 22.62
C ILE A 83 15.11 12.75 23.78
N TRP A 84 16.14 13.57 23.62
CA TRP A 84 16.51 14.60 24.58
C TRP A 84 16.77 15.93 23.88
N VAL A 85 16.55 17.01 24.62
CA VAL A 85 16.77 18.38 24.16
C VAL A 85 17.58 19.12 25.20
N GLU A 86 18.75 19.62 24.79
CA GLU A 86 19.60 20.45 25.63
C GLU A 86 19.66 21.88 25.08
N PRO A 87 19.01 22.85 25.74
CA PRO A 87 19.21 24.26 25.43
C PRO A 87 20.61 24.69 25.88
N LYS A 88 21.38 25.30 24.97
CA LYS A 88 22.75 25.78 25.24
C LYS A 88 22.83 27.29 25.14
N ASN A 89 23.70 27.86 25.97
CA ASN A 89 24.04 29.28 25.93
C ASN A 89 25.26 29.56 25.03
N LYS A 90 25.65 30.84 24.91
CA LYS A 90 26.81 31.26 24.10
C LYS A 90 28.15 30.60 24.49
N ARG A 91 28.25 30.02 25.69
CA ARG A 91 29.44 29.31 26.18
C ARG A 91 29.32 27.79 26.04
N ASP A 92 28.34 27.32 25.27
CA ASP A 92 28.00 25.90 25.07
C ASP A 92 27.68 25.12 26.36
N LYS A 93 27.27 25.83 27.41
CA LYS A 93 26.77 25.22 28.65
C LYS A 93 25.26 25.18 28.62
N ARG A 94 24.66 24.27 29.39
CA ARG A 94 23.20 24.21 29.55
C ARG A 94 22.68 25.58 30.02
N ALA A 95 21.78 26.17 29.23
CA ALA A 95 21.16 27.45 29.55
C ALA A 95 20.18 27.27 30.70
N LYS A 96 20.24 28.19 31.68
CA LYS A 96 19.34 28.18 32.85
C LYS A 96 18.11 29.08 32.67
N LYS A 97 18.17 30.03 31.74
CA LYS A 97 17.09 30.97 31.44
C LYS A 97 16.86 30.99 29.95
N VAL A 98 15.60 31.12 29.53
CA VAL A 98 15.18 31.12 28.12
C VAL A 98 15.90 32.18 27.30
N LYS A 99 16.12 33.36 27.88
CA LYS A 99 16.84 34.47 27.23
C LYS A 99 18.32 34.17 26.92
N ASP A 100 18.91 33.20 27.61
CA ASP A 100 20.31 32.82 27.44
C ASP A 100 20.47 31.71 26.40
N VAL A 101 19.37 31.12 25.92
CA VAL A 101 19.38 30.04 24.93
C VAL A 101 19.74 30.60 23.57
N VAL A 102 20.78 30.05 22.95
CA VAL A 102 21.21 30.43 21.60
C VAL A 102 21.24 29.26 20.63
N LYS A 103 21.23 28.02 21.14
CA LYS A 103 21.07 26.82 20.32
C LYS A 103 20.40 25.70 21.10
N PHE A 104 19.74 24.79 20.39
CA PHE A 104 19.32 23.50 20.92
C PHE A 104 20.20 22.40 20.36
N ASN A 105 20.71 21.55 21.23
CA ASN A 105 21.23 20.24 20.85
C ASN A 105 20.08 19.25 21.06
N ILE A 106 19.72 18.50 20.02
CA ILE A 106 18.64 17.52 20.06
C ILE A 106 19.25 16.19 19.68
N GLY A 107 19.15 15.21 20.59
CA GLY A 107 19.60 13.86 20.31
C GLY A 107 18.47 12.85 20.44
N PHE A 108 18.56 11.78 19.65
CA PHE A 108 17.61 10.68 19.65
C PHE A 108 18.25 9.44 19.03
N THR A 109 17.61 8.29 19.19
CA THR A 109 18.07 7.00 18.68
C THR A 109 17.02 6.45 17.72
N ILE A 110 17.41 6.20 16.47
CA ILE A 110 16.58 5.41 15.56
C ILE A 110 16.78 3.95 15.94
N VAL A 111 15.68 3.28 16.29
CA VAL A 111 15.70 1.89 16.76
C VAL A 111 16.08 0.95 15.62
N LYS A 112 16.73 -0.16 15.95
CA LYS A 112 16.96 -1.28 15.02
C LYS A 112 15.64 -1.78 14.44
N ASN A 113 15.51 -1.79 13.11
CA ASN A 113 14.36 -2.29 12.39
C ASN A 113 14.81 -2.98 11.10
N ILE A 114 14.86 -4.30 11.14
CA ILE A 114 15.23 -5.15 10.00
C ILE A 114 14.16 -5.23 8.91
N THR A 115 12.94 -4.78 9.19
CA THR A 115 11.82 -4.77 8.23
C THR A 115 11.82 -3.48 7.40
N ALA A 116 12.45 -2.42 7.91
CA ALA A 116 12.60 -1.17 7.17
C ALA A 116 13.66 -1.32 6.08
N GLU A 117 13.37 -0.80 4.88
CA GLU A 117 14.32 -0.83 3.77
C GLU A 117 15.60 -0.04 4.09
N ALA A 118 16.75 -0.62 3.81
CA ALA A 118 18.03 0.08 3.94
C ALA A 118 18.18 1.14 2.84
N GLY A 119 18.78 2.28 3.18
CA GLY A 119 19.07 3.35 2.24
C GLY A 119 19.07 4.74 2.87
N GLU A 120 19.16 5.75 2.00
CA GLU A 120 19.10 7.14 2.42
C GLU A 120 17.70 7.50 2.92
N ARG A 121 17.63 8.07 4.13
CA ARG A 121 16.40 8.58 4.73
C ARG A 121 16.56 10.05 5.05
N THR A 122 15.48 10.81 4.85
CA THR A 122 15.41 12.20 5.26
C THR A 122 14.59 12.30 6.54
N LEU A 123 15.21 12.81 7.59
CA LEU A 123 14.56 13.17 8.85
C LEU A 123 14.18 14.65 8.84
N TYR A 124 12.95 14.93 9.24
CA TYR A 124 12.48 16.28 9.51
C TYR A 124 12.23 16.44 11.01
N ILE A 125 12.89 17.40 11.62
CA ILE A 125 12.72 17.72 13.04
C ILE A 125 12.00 19.05 13.12
N ARG A 126 10.90 19.08 13.88
CA ARG A 126 10.03 20.24 14.06
C ARG A 126 10.02 20.64 15.53
N ILE A 127 10.50 21.85 15.83
CA ILE A 127 10.48 22.42 17.17
C ILE A 127 9.28 23.38 17.25
N THR A 128 8.25 22.98 17.99
CA THR A 128 7.04 23.76 18.21
C THR A 128 7.14 24.57 19.50
N LYS A 129 6.87 25.86 19.38
CA LYS A 129 6.80 26.84 20.47
C LYS A 129 5.51 26.68 21.30
N PRO A 130 5.43 27.30 22.49
CA PRO A 130 4.23 27.25 23.34
C PRO A 130 2.95 27.79 22.69
N ASP A 131 3.09 28.69 21.71
CA ASP A 131 2.00 29.28 20.91
C ASP A 131 1.58 28.41 19.71
N ASN A 132 2.14 27.21 19.57
CA ASN A 132 1.99 26.27 18.45
C ASN A 132 2.65 26.68 17.13
N ASP A 133 3.38 27.79 17.10
CA ASP A 133 4.20 28.14 15.95
C ASP A 133 5.50 27.31 15.91
N VAL A 134 6.16 27.25 14.76
CA VAL A 134 7.34 26.41 14.53
C VAL A 134 8.58 27.28 14.41
N LEU A 135 9.66 26.91 15.09
CA LEU A 135 10.97 27.49 14.82
C LEU A 135 11.39 27.12 13.39
N THR A 136 11.36 28.07 12.45
CA THR A 136 11.77 27.85 11.07
C THR A 136 12.61 29.02 10.55
N LYS A 137 13.61 28.71 9.73
CA LYS A 137 14.46 29.72 9.06
C LYS A 137 13.84 30.31 7.81
N SER A 138 12.86 29.60 7.23
CA SER A 138 12.18 30.02 6.02
C SER A 138 10.76 29.45 6.01
N SER A 139 9.79 30.24 5.55
CA SER A 139 8.43 29.74 5.30
C SER A 139 8.39 28.64 4.24
N SER A 140 9.39 28.59 3.35
CA SER A 140 9.56 27.53 2.33
C SER A 140 10.14 26.22 2.88
N ASN A 141 10.63 26.19 4.13
CA ASN A 141 11.12 24.97 4.76
C ASN A 141 9.94 24.11 5.18
N THR A 142 9.41 23.36 4.20
CA THR A 142 8.23 22.52 4.38
C THR A 142 8.46 21.08 3.93
N PHE A 143 7.62 20.19 4.44
CA PHE A 143 7.53 18.79 4.02
C PHE A 143 6.08 18.33 4.09
N THR A 144 5.76 17.24 3.39
CA THR A 144 4.41 16.68 3.35
C THR A 144 4.21 15.66 4.48
N TYR A 145 3.11 15.78 5.20
CA TYR A 145 2.66 14.85 6.25
C TYR A 145 1.13 14.76 6.22
N GLU A 146 0.57 13.55 6.11
CA GLU A 146 -0.89 13.31 6.08
C GLU A 146 -1.67 14.27 5.15
N ASN A 147 -1.21 14.45 3.91
CA ASN A 147 -1.78 15.37 2.91
C ASN A 147 -1.76 16.87 3.30
N ARG A 148 -0.95 17.23 4.29
CA ARG A 148 -0.69 18.62 4.68
C ARG A 148 0.76 18.98 4.46
N THR A 149 1.00 20.26 4.28
CA THR A 149 2.34 20.84 4.22
C THR A 149 2.67 21.40 5.59
N LEU A 150 3.69 20.84 6.25
CA LEU A 150 4.15 21.29 7.57
C LEU A 150 5.52 21.96 7.45
N ASN A 151 5.77 22.97 8.27
CA ASN A 151 7.12 23.53 8.42
C ASN A 151 8.01 22.63 9.29
N TYR A 152 9.30 22.57 8.95
CA TYR A 152 10.32 21.91 9.74
C TYR A 152 11.36 22.91 10.25
N SER A 153 12.02 22.58 11.36
CA SER A 153 13.17 23.31 11.88
C SER A 153 14.45 22.78 11.24
N ILE A 154 14.69 21.47 11.35
CA ILE A 154 15.93 20.84 10.87
C ILE A 154 15.58 19.75 9.85
N LYS A 155 16.33 19.71 8.74
CA LYS A 155 16.37 18.59 7.80
C LYS A 155 17.69 17.86 7.95
N LYS A 156 17.66 16.55 8.16
CA LYS A 156 18.85 15.72 8.32
C LYS A 156 18.77 14.49 7.43
N TYR A 157 19.79 14.28 6.61
CA TYR A 157 19.96 13.05 5.85
C TYR A 157 20.74 12.03 6.68
N ILE A 158 20.30 10.78 6.65
CA ILE A 158 20.97 9.63 7.24
C ILE A 158 20.99 8.48 6.24
N GLU A 159 21.96 7.58 6.38
CA GLU A 159 21.98 6.30 5.69
C GLU A 159 21.61 5.22 6.69
N TYR A 160 20.36 4.76 6.62
CA TYR A 160 19.83 3.75 7.53
C TYR A 160 20.06 2.36 6.96
N ASN A 161 20.65 1.47 7.75
CA ASN A 161 21.02 0.12 7.32
C ASN A 161 20.28 -0.98 8.08
N GLY A 162 19.21 -0.64 8.81
CA GLY A 162 18.44 -1.57 9.65
C GLY A 162 18.95 -1.69 11.08
N GLU A 163 20.14 -1.16 11.39
CA GLU A 163 20.72 -1.16 12.73
C GLU A 163 20.36 0.10 13.52
N GLU A 164 20.52 0.02 14.85
CA GLU A 164 20.31 1.16 15.73
C GLU A 164 21.31 2.28 15.44
N GLN A 165 20.83 3.53 15.37
CA GLN A 165 21.67 4.70 15.09
C GLN A 165 21.34 5.87 16.02
N GLN A 166 22.35 6.36 16.73
CA GLN A 166 22.24 7.59 17.53
C GLN A 166 22.49 8.82 16.65
N ILE A 167 21.57 9.78 16.72
CA ILE A 167 21.60 10.99 15.91
C ILE A 167 21.57 12.19 16.84
N VAL A 168 22.41 13.19 16.54
CA VAL A 168 22.38 14.50 17.20
C VAL A 168 22.29 15.58 16.13
N VAL A 169 21.34 16.49 16.29
CA VAL A 169 21.12 17.64 15.42
C VAL A 169 21.15 18.93 16.24
N TYR A 170 21.41 20.04 15.55
CA TYR A 170 21.61 21.34 16.18
C TYR A 170 20.70 22.39 15.54
N TRP A 171 20.03 23.18 16.37
CA TRP A 171 19.26 24.34 15.94
C TRP A 171 19.87 25.60 16.52
N ASN A 172 20.33 26.52 15.68
CA ASN A 172 20.73 27.85 16.13
C ASN A 172 19.47 28.73 16.22
N VAL A 173 19.28 29.36 17.37
CA VAL A 173 18.15 30.24 17.65
C VAL A 173 18.45 31.62 17.08
N GLU A 174 17.62 32.04 16.13
CA GLU A 174 17.74 33.33 15.43
C GLU A 174 16.58 34.29 15.75
N GLU A 175 15.65 33.85 16.60
CA GLU A 175 14.48 34.61 17.06
C GLU A 175 14.36 34.62 18.58
N PHE A 176 13.51 35.51 19.12
CA PHE A 176 13.24 35.53 20.55
C PHE A 176 12.44 34.30 20.98
N LEU A 177 12.88 33.68 22.08
CA LEU A 177 12.18 32.58 22.74
C LEU A 177 11.46 33.09 23.98
N TYR A 178 10.38 32.41 24.35
CA TYR A 178 9.57 32.73 25.54
C TYR A 178 9.59 31.53 26.49
N ALA A 179 9.43 31.79 27.79
CA ALA A 179 9.27 30.71 28.75
C ALA A 179 7.98 29.90 28.43
N GLY A 180 8.04 28.59 28.61
CA GLY A 180 6.91 27.71 28.37
C GLY A 180 7.30 26.33 27.86
N ASN A 181 6.28 25.57 27.45
CA ASN A 181 6.42 24.20 26.97
C ASN A 181 6.62 24.17 25.46
N TYR A 182 7.75 23.61 25.06
CA TYR A 182 8.10 23.33 23.68
C TYR A 182 7.92 21.84 23.39
N ARG A 183 7.81 21.51 22.11
CA ARG A 183 7.75 20.13 21.64
C ARG A 183 8.70 19.94 20.47
N VAL A 184 9.44 18.83 20.48
CA VAL A 184 10.20 18.35 19.32
C VAL A 184 9.45 17.16 18.75
N ASP A 185 9.10 17.24 17.47
CA ASP A 185 8.54 16.15 16.70
C ASP A 185 9.55 15.73 15.63
N ILE A 186 9.76 14.42 15.47
CA ILE A 186 10.70 13.84 14.51
C ILE A 186 9.89 13.02 13.50
N PHE A 187 10.10 13.30 12.22
CA PHE A 187 9.40 12.64 11.12
C PHE A 187 10.39 11.95 10.19
N ALA A 188 10.01 10.77 9.71
CA ALA A 188 10.67 10.06 8.63
C ALA A 188 9.59 9.38 7.77
N ASP A 189 9.85 9.27 6.47
CA ASP A 189 9.00 8.51 5.54
C ASP A 189 7.52 8.90 5.54
N GLY A 190 7.24 10.19 5.79
CA GLY A 190 5.88 10.73 5.84
C GLY A 190 5.11 10.40 7.13
N THR A 191 5.78 9.88 8.16
CA THR A 191 5.19 9.49 9.45
C THR A 191 5.89 10.20 10.62
N LEU A 192 5.18 10.36 11.75
CA LEU A 192 5.76 10.83 13.01
C LEU A 192 6.41 9.64 13.70
N ILE A 193 7.72 9.69 13.90
CA ILE A 193 8.49 8.56 14.46
C ILE A 193 8.89 8.78 15.93
N GLY A 194 8.70 9.99 16.45
CA GLY A 194 8.98 10.28 17.85
C GLY A 194 8.64 11.72 18.23
N SER A 195 8.30 11.94 19.50
CA SER A 195 7.99 13.27 20.02
C SER A 195 8.45 13.41 21.47
N GLN A 196 8.96 14.58 21.83
CA GLN A 196 9.40 14.91 23.18
C GLN A 196 9.01 16.34 23.55
N ARG A 197 8.49 16.53 24.76
CA ARG A 197 8.24 17.86 25.32
C ARG A 197 9.40 18.28 26.22
N PHE A 198 9.70 19.58 26.22
CA PHE A 198 10.66 20.19 27.12
C PHE A 198 10.20 21.59 27.51
N ALA A 199 10.58 22.04 28.70
CA ALA A 199 10.23 23.37 29.20
C ALA A 199 11.44 24.30 29.17
N LEU A 200 11.21 25.57 28.86
CA LEU A 200 12.15 26.65 29.07
C LEU A 200 11.61 27.59 30.15
N GLU A 201 12.48 27.95 31.09
CA GLU A 201 12.20 28.84 32.23
C GLU A 201 12.85 30.22 32.05
#